data_AF-A0A0G4MFR0-F1
#
_entry.id   AF-A0A0G4MFR0-F1
#
_cell.length_a   1.000
_cell.length_b   1.000
_cell.length_c   1.000
_cell.angle_alpha   90.00
_cell.angle_beta   90.00
_cell.angle_gamma   90.00
#
_symmetry.space_group_name_H-M   'P 1'
#
loop_
_entity.id
_entity.type
_entity.pdbx_description
1 polymer ?
#
loop_
_entity_poly.entity_id
_entity_poly.type
_entity_poly.pdbx_seq_one_letter_code
_entity_poly.pdbx_strand_id
1 'polypeptide(L)'
;MMFTDNDTNFETLYKQENKTPYVKDAFHKYIVDGEKKAINPAQTGTKAAAWFNFNEDGGVNPGECAVVRFRFSKKDLPYFDEGEFDDIMDQRVADADDFYYRISPLPMADDLRNIQRQAFSGMMWTKQHYLFIWDQWANGDPTQPP
;
A
#
# COMPACT_ATOMS: atom_id res chain seq x y z
N MET A 1 -5.90 -0.57 -13.57
CA MET A 1 -5.33 -1.51 -12.58
C MET A 1 -4.34 -2.42 -13.27
N MET A 2 -3.20 -2.68 -12.63
CA MET A 2 -2.16 -3.60 -13.10
C MET A 2 -2.07 -4.78 -12.14
N PHE A 3 -1.73 -5.96 -12.67
CA PHE A 3 -1.61 -7.19 -11.89
C PHE A 3 -0.34 -7.94 -12.27
N THR A 4 0.23 -8.65 -11.30
CA THR A 4 1.37 -9.55 -11.46
C THR A 4 1.36 -10.58 -10.33
N ASP A 5 2.28 -11.55 -10.39
CA ASP A 5 2.46 -12.51 -9.32
C ASP A 5 3.66 -12.19 -8.42
N ASN A 6 3.64 -12.75 -7.21
CA ASN A 6 4.74 -12.68 -6.25
C ASN A 6 5.86 -13.70 -6.57
N ASP A 7 6.00 -14.08 -7.83
CA ASP A 7 7.07 -14.97 -8.28
C ASP A 7 8.39 -14.22 -8.40
N THR A 8 9.47 -14.93 -8.06
CA THR A 8 10.83 -14.41 -8.19
C THR A 8 11.20 -14.24 -9.65
N ASN A 9 11.74 -13.08 -10.01
CA ASN A 9 12.33 -12.84 -11.33
C ASN A 9 13.71 -13.54 -11.40
N PHE A 10 13.71 -14.80 -11.81
CA PHE A 10 14.89 -15.63 -12.03
C PHE A 10 15.74 -15.14 -13.20
N GLU A 11 15.14 -14.57 -14.25
CA GLU A 11 15.89 -14.06 -15.40
C GLU A 11 16.85 -12.96 -14.97
N THR A 12 16.37 -12.03 -14.13
CA THR A 12 17.17 -10.89 -13.67
C THR A 12 18.15 -11.29 -12.56
N LEU A 13 17.72 -12.12 -11.62
CA LEU A 13 18.54 -12.48 -10.45
C LEU A 13 19.57 -13.57 -10.75
N TYR A 14 19.21 -14.56 -11.59
CA TYR A 14 19.97 -15.80 -11.76
C TYR A 14 20.22 -16.17 -13.23
N LYS A 15 19.78 -15.36 -14.19
CA LYS A 15 19.88 -15.65 -15.64
C LYS A 15 19.23 -16.99 -16.02
N GLN A 16 18.17 -17.36 -15.30
CA GLN A 16 17.38 -18.56 -15.53
C GLN A 16 15.99 -18.18 -16.05
N GLU A 17 15.33 -19.07 -16.78
CA GLU A 17 13.98 -18.82 -17.28
C GLU A 17 12.98 -18.66 -16.13
N ASN A 18 12.07 -17.69 -16.26
CA ASN A 18 11.00 -17.50 -15.29
C ASN A 18 9.91 -18.57 -15.46
N LYS A 19 9.36 -19.07 -14.35
CA LYS A 19 8.21 -20.01 -14.37
C LYS A 19 6.95 -19.38 -14.98
N THR A 20 6.81 -18.07 -14.84
CA THR A 20 5.72 -17.26 -15.35
C THR A 20 6.31 -15.96 -15.93
N PRO A 21 5.76 -15.41 -17.02
CA PRO A 21 6.22 -14.13 -17.55
C PRO A 21 5.90 -12.93 -16.63
N TYR A 22 5.00 -13.08 -15.65
CA TYR A 22 4.55 -11.98 -14.78
C TYR A 22 5.11 -12.14 -13.37
N VAL A 23 6.25 -11.49 -13.14
CA VAL A 23 7.05 -11.62 -11.90
C VAL A 23 6.96 -10.35 -11.03
N LYS A 24 7.46 -10.45 -9.79
CA LYS A 24 7.24 -9.46 -8.72
C LYS A 24 7.65 -8.01 -9.03
N ASP A 25 8.55 -7.79 -9.98
CA ASP A 25 9.05 -6.48 -10.40
C ASP A 25 8.32 -5.91 -11.64
N ALA A 26 7.26 -6.57 -12.11
CA ALA A 26 6.47 -6.15 -13.27
C ALA A 26 6.01 -4.67 -13.24
N PHE A 27 5.64 -4.14 -12.07
CA PHE A 27 5.22 -2.74 -11.96
C PHE A 27 6.36 -1.77 -12.21
N HIS A 28 7.57 -2.08 -11.75
CA HIS A 28 8.75 -1.29 -12.04
C HIS A 28 9.04 -1.29 -13.55
N LYS A 29 9.10 -2.49 -14.14
CA LYS A 29 9.32 -2.67 -15.57
C LYS A 29 8.29 -1.94 -16.43
N TYR A 30 7.03 -1.97 -16.02
CA TYR A 30 5.95 -1.33 -16.77
C TYR A 30 5.96 0.20 -16.68
N ILE A 31 6.18 0.75 -15.47
CA ILE A 31 6.07 2.19 -15.20
C ILE A 31 7.40 2.90 -15.53
N VAL A 32 8.52 2.34 -15.11
CA VAL A 32 9.86 2.95 -15.20
C VAL A 32 10.51 2.60 -16.54
N ASP A 33 10.57 1.31 -16.88
CA ASP A 33 11.28 0.86 -18.10
C ASP A 33 10.38 0.87 -19.35
N GLY A 34 9.08 1.12 -19.18
CA GLY A 34 8.11 1.21 -20.28
C GLY A 34 7.73 -0.15 -20.90
N GLU A 35 8.11 -1.27 -20.29
CA GLU A 35 7.82 -2.62 -20.79
C GLU A 35 6.33 -2.98 -20.62
N LYS A 36 5.52 -2.65 -21.62
CA LYS A 36 4.06 -2.83 -21.55
C LYS A 36 3.59 -4.28 -21.39
N LYS A 37 4.43 -5.24 -21.74
CA LYS A 37 4.15 -6.68 -21.61
C LYS A 37 4.50 -7.27 -20.24
N ALA A 38 5.09 -6.48 -19.34
CA ALA A 38 5.52 -6.97 -18.03
C ALA A 38 4.34 -7.28 -17.07
N ILE A 39 3.17 -6.69 -17.30
CA ILE A 39 1.98 -6.88 -16.46
C ILE A 39 1.05 -7.94 -17.06
N ASN A 40 0.29 -8.62 -16.20
CA ASN A 40 -0.65 -9.66 -16.61
C ASN A 40 -1.89 -9.04 -17.29
N PRO A 41 -2.12 -9.27 -18.60
CA PRO A 41 -3.27 -8.74 -19.32
C PRO A 41 -4.59 -9.39 -18.89
N ALA A 42 -4.56 -10.56 -18.24
CA ALA A 42 -5.76 -11.20 -17.71
C ALA A 42 -6.34 -10.50 -16.47
N GLN A 43 -5.65 -9.47 -15.95
CA GLN A 43 -6.05 -8.70 -14.76
C GLN A 43 -6.24 -9.56 -13.51
N THR A 44 -5.40 -10.58 -13.38
CA THR A 44 -5.34 -11.50 -12.25
C THR A 44 -3.92 -11.59 -11.73
N GLY A 45 -3.77 -11.96 -10.45
CA GLY A 45 -2.47 -12.19 -9.85
C GLY A 45 -2.51 -12.02 -8.35
N THR A 46 -1.40 -12.39 -7.70
CA THR A 46 -1.23 -12.26 -6.24
C THR A 46 -0.81 -10.85 -5.81
N LYS A 47 -0.46 -9.97 -6.74
CA LYS A 47 -0.20 -8.54 -6.52
C LYS A 47 -1.02 -7.68 -7.48
N ALA A 48 -1.50 -6.55 -6.97
CA ALA A 48 -2.20 -5.55 -7.76
C ALA A 48 -1.64 -4.15 -7.48
N ALA A 49 -1.65 -3.30 -8.50
CA ALA A 49 -1.27 -1.89 -8.40
C ALA A 49 -2.28 -1.01 -9.12
N ALA A 50 -2.73 0.03 -8.42
CA ALA A 50 -3.52 1.10 -9.01
C ALA A 50 -2.56 2.24 -9.38
N TRP A 51 -2.44 2.54 -10.67
CA TRP A 51 -1.56 3.60 -11.16
C TRP A 51 -2.40 4.76 -11.69
N PHE A 52 -2.19 5.91 -11.06
CA PHE A 52 -2.79 7.20 -11.42
C PHE A 52 -1.68 8.12 -11.88
N ASN A 53 -1.85 8.71 -13.05
CA ASN A 53 -0.92 9.66 -13.61
C ASN A 53 -1.57 11.04 -13.59
N PHE A 54 -0.92 12.01 -12.95
CA PHE A 54 -1.37 13.39 -12.85
C PHE A 54 -0.48 14.32 -13.67
N ASN A 55 -0.09 13.89 -14.88
CA ASN A 55 0.74 14.70 -15.77
C ASN A 55 -0.10 15.42 -16.85
N GLU A 56 -1.42 15.18 -16.88
CA GLU A 56 -2.34 15.88 -17.77
C GLU A 56 -2.53 17.34 -17.32
N ASP A 57 -2.76 18.25 -18.27
CA ASP A 57 -3.03 19.68 -18.03
C ASP A 57 -2.00 20.43 -17.16
N GLY A 58 -0.71 20.09 -17.29
CA GLY A 58 0.38 20.73 -16.53
C GLY A 58 0.68 20.05 -15.19
N GLY A 59 -0.13 19.04 -14.83
CA GLY A 59 0.00 18.24 -13.63
C GLY A 59 -0.28 18.98 -12.33
N VAL A 60 0.23 18.46 -11.22
CA VAL A 60 0.03 19.05 -9.89
C VAL A 60 1.09 20.14 -9.66
N ASN A 61 0.68 21.41 -9.67
CA ASN A 61 1.60 22.53 -9.49
C ASN A 61 2.08 22.66 -8.02
N PRO A 62 3.16 23.42 -7.76
CA PRO A 62 3.57 23.72 -6.40
C PRO A 62 2.45 24.36 -5.57
N GLY A 63 2.07 23.70 -4.47
CA GLY A 63 0.97 24.14 -3.59
C GLY A 63 -0.39 23.54 -3.93
N GLU A 64 -0.52 22.81 -5.04
CA GLU A 64 -1.73 22.05 -5.38
C GLU A 64 -1.67 20.62 -4.81
N CYS A 65 -2.82 19.95 -4.77
CA CYS A 65 -2.97 18.60 -4.25
C CYS A 65 -3.88 17.78 -5.17
N ALA A 66 -3.44 16.57 -5.51
CA ALA A 66 -4.30 15.56 -6.12
C ALA A 66 -4.76 14.56 -5.04
N VAL A 67 -6.06 14.34 -4.95
CA VAL A 67 -6.67 13.43 -3.98
C VAL A 67 -7.27 12.24 -4.72
N VAL A 68 -6.90 11.03 -4.31
CA VAL A 68 -7.53 9.79 -4.81
C VAL A 68 -8.24 9.09 -3.67
N ARG A 69 -9.54 8.91 -3.83
CA ARG A 69 -10.40 8.23 -2.85
C ARG A 69 -10.71 6.83 -3.35
N PHE A 70 -10.58 5.83 -2.48
CA PHE A 70 -10.87 4.44 -2.79
C PHE A 70 -11.82 3.83 -1.76
N ARG A 71 -12.69 2.94 -2.24
CA ARG A 71 -13.47 2.04 -1.39
C ARG A 71 -13.13 0.60 -1.76
N PHE A 72 -12.67 -0.17 -0.78
CA PHE A 72 -12.45 -1.60 -0.95
C PHE A 72 -13.72 -2.36 -0.58
N SER A 73 -14.30 -3.09 -1.54
CA SER A 73 -15.55 -3.83 -1.36
C SER A 73 -15.51 -5.15 -2.12
N LYS A 74 -16.11 -6.20 -1.54
CA LYS A 74 -16.35 -7.48 -2.24
C LYS A 74 -17.56 -7.41 -3.19
N LYS A 75 -18.46 -6.46 -2.94
CA LYS A 75 -19.64 -6.23 -3.78
C LYS A 75 -19.31 -5.20 -4.83
N ASP A 76 -19.73 -5.45 -6.05
CA ASP A 76 -19.74 -4.44 -7.11
C ASP A 76 -20.81 -3.40 -6.78
N LEU A 77 -20.35 -2.20 -6.41
CA LEU A 77 -21.19 -1.09 -6.00
C LEU A 77 -20.83 0.09 -6.92
N PRO A 78 -21.59 0.31 -8.01
CA PRO A 78 -21.26 1.30 -9.02
C PRO A 78 -21.41 2.74 -8.50
N TYR A 79 -22.22 2.94 -7.47
CA TYR A 79 -22.39 4.24 -6.83
C TYR A 79 -21.38 4.40 -5.68
N PHE A 80 -20.59 5.47 -5.76
CA PHE A 80 -19.68 5.92 -4.70
C PHE A 80 -20.26 7.19 -4.10
N ASP A 81 -20.71 7.11 -2.85
CA ASP A 81 -21.23 8.27 -2.13
C ASP A 81 -20.07 9.05 -1.52
N GLU A 82 -19.75 10.20 -2.10
CA GLU A 82 -18.68 11.06 -1.59
C GLU A 82 -19.04 11.68 -0.24
N GLY A 83 -20.33 11.96 0.01
CA GLY A 83 -20.78 12.51 1.28
C GLY A 83 -20.62 11.50 2.41
N GLU A 84 -21.04 10.25 2.19
CA GLU A 84 -20.81 9.17 3.17
C GLU A 84 -19.31 8.95 3.43
N PHE A 85 -18.47 9.05 2.40
CA PHE A 85 -17.02 8.94 2.55
C PHE A 85 -16.46 10.04 3.44
N ASP A 86 -16.81 11.30 3.17
CA ASP A 86 -16.34 12.45 3.95
C ASP A 86 -16.86 12.38 5.39
N ASP A 87 -18.13 12.01 5.61
CA ASP A 87 -18.70 11.78 6.95
C ASP A 87 -17.93 10.71 7.74
N ILE A 88 -17.57 9.61 7.09
CA ILE A 88 -16.76 8.55 7.72
C ILE A 88 -15.38 9.09 8.09
N MET A 89 -14.72 9.84 7.21
CA MET A 89 -13.39 10.38 7.47
C MET A 89 -13.41 11.37 8.63
N ASP A 90 -14.39 12.29 8.65
CA ASP A 90 -14.57 13.26 9.72
C ASP A 90 -14.85 12.57 11.07
N GLN A 91 -15.71 11.54 11.06
CA GLN A 91 -15.95 10.74 12.26
C GLN A 91 -14.68 10.06 12.78
N ARG A 92 -13.83 9.51 11.88
CA ARG A 92 -12.56 8.88 12.29
C ARG A 92 -11.55 9.88 12.84
N VAL A 93 -11.53 11.11 12.33
CA VAL A 93 -10.71 12.18 12.89
C VAL A 93 -11.19 12.50 14.31
N ALA A 94 -12.49 12.72 14.50
CA ALA A 94 -13.07 13.01 15.81
C ALA A 94 -12.86 11.88 16.84
N ASP A 95 -13.05 10.62 16.43
CA ASP A 95 -12.78 9.44 17.27
C ASP A 95 -11.32 9.41 17.74
N ALA A 96 -10.39 9.68 16.83
CA ALA A 96 -8.96 9.70 17.14
C ALA A 96 -8.61 10.87 18.06
N ASP A 97 -9.22 12.04 17.86
CA ASP A 97 -9.02 13.22 18.70
C ASP A 97 -9.49 12.96 20.14
N ASP A 98 -10.68 12.39 20.34
CA ASP A 98 -11.18 12.01 21.68
C ASP A 98 -10.28 10.97 22.35
N PHE A 99 -9.83 9.94 21.60
CA PHE A 99 -8.92 8.92 22.11
C PHE A 99 -7.60 9.52 22.63
N TYR A 100 -6.93 10.34 21.81
CA TYR A 100 -5.65 10.95 22.20
C TYR A 100 -5.82 12.04 23.25
N TYR A 101 -6.95 12.76 23.27
CA TYR A 101 -7.26 13.74 24.30
C TYR A 101 -7.26 13.09 25.70
N ARG A 102 -7.84 11.90 25.84
CA ARG A 102 -7.90 11.15 27.11
C ARG A 102 -6.54 10.63 27.59
N ILE A 103 -5.60 10.35 26.68
CA ILE A 103 -4.26 9.84 27.03
C ILE A 103 -3.38 10.92 27.68
N SER A 104 -3.63 12.18 27.37
CA SER A 104 -2.87 13.33 27.90
C SER A 104 -3.76 14.22 28.78
N PRO A 105 -4.04 13.80 30.04
CA PRO A 105 -4.97 14.49 30.94
C PRO A 105 -4.41 15.79 31.52
N LEU A 106 -3.12 16.09 31.33
CA LEU A 106 -2.50 17.32 31.81
C LEU A 106 -2.72 18.47 30.81
N PRO A 107 -2.88 19.71 31.27
CA PRO A 107 -2.92 20.87 30.39
C PRO A 107 -1.59 20.96 29.62
N MET A 108 -1.71 20.84 28.30
CA MET A 108 -0.61 20.79 27.34
C MET A 108 -1.03 21.64 26.14
N ALA A 109 -0.10 22.44 25.61
CA ALA A 109 -0.32 23.22 24.39
C ALA A 109 -0.65 22.31 23.20
N ASP A 110 -1.49 22.78 22.28
CA ASP A 110 -1.97 21.99 21.14
C ASP A 110 -0.83 21.50 20.23
N ASP A 111 0.22 22.30 20.07
CA ASP A 111 1.41 21.90 19.31
C ASP A 111 2.09 20.66 19.91
N LEU A 112 2.23 20.61 21.23
CA LEU A 112 2.82 19.46 21.93
C LEU A 112 1.92 18.23 21.84
N ARG A 113 0.58 18.42 21.86
CA ARG A 113 -0.38 17.33 21.64
C ARG A 113 -0.24 16.75 20.24
N ASN A 114 -0.09 17.61 19.22
CA ASN A 114 0.13 17.19 17.84
C ASN A 114 1.45 16.41 17.67
N ILE A 115 2.54 16.88 18.27
CA ILE A 115 3.83 16.17 18.26
C ILE A 115 3.69 14.79 18.90
N GLN A 116 3.05 14.70 20.07
CA GLN A 116 2.84 13.43 20.76
C GLN A 116 2.00 12.45 19.93
N ARG A 117 0.90 12.92 19.32
CA ARG A 117 0.06 12.10 18.44
C ARG A 117 0.86 11.54 17.26
N GLN A 118 1.69 12.36 16.63
CA GLN A 118 2.56 11.91 15.54
C GLN A 118 3.61 10.88 16.00
N ALA A 119 4.15 11.04 17.21
CA ALA A 119 5.05 10.05 17.79
C ALA A 119 4.34 8.70 18.06
N PHE A 120 3.11 8.74 18.59
CA PHE A 120 2.30 7.54 18.81
C PHE A 120 1.91 6.85 17.50
N SER A 121 1.48 7.60 16.48
CA SER A 121 1.18 7.03 15.17
C SER A 121 2.43 6.41 14.53
N GLY A 122 3.60 7.05 14.67
CA GLY A 122 4.88 6.51 14.24
C GLY A 122 5.20 5.17 14.90
N MET A 123 5.06 5.06 16.23
CA MET A 123 5.28 3.80 16.95
C MET A 123 4.33 2.70 16.49
N MET A 124 3.04 3.02 16.32
CA MET A 124 2.05 2.07 15.82
C MET A 124 2.35 1.62 14.39
N TRP A 125 2.78 2.53 13.52
CA TRP A 125 3.19 2.23 12.15
C TRP A 125 4.39 1.28 12.10
N THR A 126 5.34 1.45 13.02
CA THR A 126 6.53 0.58 13.12
C THR A 126 6.29 -0.71 13.89
N LYS A 127 5.09 -0.96 14.40
CA LYS A 127 4.78 -2.16 15.17
C LYS A 127 4.78 -3.38 14.25
N GLN A 128 5.83 -4.18 14.32
CA GLN A 128 5.99 -5.38 13.49
C GLN A 128 5.54 -6.63 14.25
N HIS A 129 4.88 -7.54 13.54
CA HIS A 129 4.55 -8.88 14.01
C HIS A 129 5.44 -9.89 13.29
N TYR A 130 6.16 -10.71 14.06
CA TYR A 130 7.01 -11.76 13.53
C TYR A 130 6.43 -13.12 13.92
N LEU A 131 5.99 -13.88 12.90
CA LEU A 131 5.60 -15.27 13.08
C LEU A 131 6.84 -16.16 12.89
N PHE A 132 7.42 -16.63 13.99
CA PHE A 132 8.57 -17.54 13.96
C PHE A 132 8.12 -18.99 14.14
N ILE A 133 8.14 -19.77 13.07
CA ILE A 133 7.88 -21.21 13.09
C ILE A 133 9.23 -21.93 13.07
N TRP A 134 9.67 -22.41 14.24
CA TRP A 134 11.02 -23.00 14.41
C TRP A 134 11.30 -24.15 13.44
N ASP A 135 10.33 -25.05 13.25
CA ASP A 135 10.49 -26.23 12.39
C ASP A 135 10.75 -25.87 10.92
N GLN A 136 10.04 -24.87 10.38
CA GLN A 136 10.28 -24.38 9.02
C GLN A 136 11.64 -23.69 8.88
N TRP A 137 12.06 -22.95 9.91
CA TRP A 137 13.36 -22.29 9.90
C TRP A 137 14.52 -23.29 9.98
N ALA A 138 14.38 -24.32 10.81
CA ALA A 138 15.39 -25.36 11.00
C ALA A 138 15.58 -26.23 9.76
N ASN A 139 14.48 -26.55 9.05
CA ASN A 139 14.50 -27.43 7.89
C ASN A 139 14.69 -26.69 6.55
N GLY A 140 14.57 -25.37 6.54
CA GLY A 140 14.71 -24.53 5.35
C GLY A 140 13.49 -24.58 4.42
N ASP A 141 13.52 -23.75 3.39
CA ASP A 141 12.47 -23.70 2.36
C ASP A 141 12.65 -24.89 1.38
N PRO A 142 11.66 -25.79 1.22
CA PRO A 142 11.74 -26.90 0.28
C PRO A 142 11.86 -26.48 -1.19
N THR A 143 11.56 -25.20 -1.50
CA THR A 143 11.46 -24.67 -2.86
C THR A 143 12.68 -23.84 -3.30
N GLN A 144 13.79 -23.87 -2.54
CA GLN A 144 15.02 -23.21 -2.98
C GLN A 144 15.49 -23.76 -4.35
N PRO A 145 15.98 -22.90 -5.25
CA PRO A 145 16.62 -23.36 -6.47
C PRO A 145 17.88 -24.18 -6.11
N PRO A 146 18.21 -25.23 -6.89
CA PRO A 146 19.45 -25.99 -6.71
C PRO A 146 20.71 -25.13 -6.95
#